data_AF-A0AAT9I8T7-F1
#
_entry.id   AF-A0AAT9I8T7-F1
#
_cell.length_a   1.000
_cell.length_b   1.000
_cell.length_c   1.000
_cell.angle_alpha   90.00
_cell.angle_beta   90.00
_cell.angle_gamma   90.00
#
_symmetry.space_group_name_H-M   'P 1'
#
loop_
_entity.id
_entity.type
_entity.pdbx_description
1 polymer ?
#
loop_
_entity_poly.entity_id
_entity_poly.type
_entity_poly.pdbx_seq_one_letter_code
_entity_poly.pdbx_strand_id
1 'polypeptide(L)'
;MLKEGNKTGTAVFVNAPLTNKISGMRLKKVEKGDGFFRALLIRFISTVSGMRLPDAARIVMYHRDFYGKPMTTWTQAAMRGESSWSVGERELFAAMTAKWNSCPFCIDAHGAIASLALNKTMVAASLADFRQANLPSKLYAILEVLEILTKTPDELTKEQVATVLQNGISARELEDAMAIVALFGITVRCANTFNFEMLDNAELFQAAKRMLTQGYVFGKGKMKGLPDHRTLAEELRKRVLEGPGLTNTEFRQAFAKRATDGPALSDPDYDKLALQIGQCSYKVTDEQVVKVVRKSGSEKAAFELMTAAAVNSGLYRWQRGLSLLKEVEK
;
A
#
# COMPACT_ATOMS: atom_id res chain seq x y z
N MET A 1 33.31 -0.93 -40.99
CA MET A 1 33.54 -1.09 -39.54
C MET A 1 32.69 -0.06 -38.79
N LEU A 2 31.47 -0.44 -38.40
CA LEU A 2 30.58 0.38 -37.58
C LEU A 2 30.81 0.00 -36.12
N LYS A 3 31.30 0.95 -35.32
CA LYS A 3 31.57 0.77 -33.88
C LYS A 3 30.30 1.01 -33.07
N GLU A 4 29.91 -0.05 -32.38
CA GLU A 4 29.22 -0.20 -31.08
C GLU A 4 28.50 1.02 -30.48
N GLY A 5 27.18 0.86 -30.35
CA GLY A 5 26.28 1.75 -29.62
C GLY A 5 26.40 1.61 -28.10
N ASN A 6 26.53 2.76 -27.45
CA ASN A 6 26.58 2.92 -26.01
C ASN A 6 25.21 2.59 -25.36
N LYS A 7 25.15 1.48 -24.62
CA LYS A 7 24.00 1.07 -23.79
C LYS A 7 24.28 1.37 -22.31
N THR A 8 23.96 2.56 -21.84
CA THR A 8 23.75 2.82 -20.40
C THR A 8 22.73 3.95 -20.22
N GLY A 9 21.45 3.61 -20.23
CA GLY A 9 20.39 4.51 -19.78
C GLY A 9 20.26 4.39 -18.26
N THR A 10 20.98 5.23 -17.53
CA THR A 10 20.93 5.35 -16.08
C THR A 10 19.53 5.75 -15.65
N ALA A 11 18.90 4.94 -14.79
CA ALA A 11 17.61 5.27 -14.20
C ALA A 11 17.79 6.48 -13.27
N VAL A 12 17.04 7.55 -13.52
CA VAL A 12 17.00 8.73 -12.66
C VAL A 12 16.06 8.41 -11.51
N PHE A 13 16.60 7.84 -10.43
CA PHE A 13 15.93 7.79 -9.13
C PHE A 13 16.41 8.97 -8.30
N VAL A 14 15.47 9.64 -7.63
CA VAL A 14 15.70 10.86 -6.85
C VAL A 14 16.63 10.52 -5.67
N ASN A 15 17.89 10.96 -5.75
CA ASN A 15 18.85 10.84 -4.66
C ASN A 15 18.50 11.85 -3.55
N ALA A 16 17.82 11.39 -2.50
CA ALA A 16 17.80 12.08 -1.21
C ALA A 16 19.03 11.65 -0.37
N PRO A 17 19.66 12.53 0.43
CA PRO A 17 20.82 12.18 1.21
C PRO A 17 20.46 11.16 2.30
N LEU A 18 21.22 10.06 2.36
CA LEU A 18 21.13 9.04 3.41
C LEU A 18 21.59 9.62 4.75
N THR A 19 20.67 10.18 5.53
CA THR A 19 20.89 10.51 6.94
C THR A 19 20.79 9.22 7.77
N ASN A 20 21.82 8.94 8.56
CA ASN A 20 21.98 7.84 9.52
C ASN A 20 20.89 6.74 9.50
N LYS A 21 21.09 5.72 8.67
CA LYS A 21 20.24 4.52 8.59
C LYS A 21 20.25 3.78 9.93
N ILE A 22 19.20 3.93 10.73
CA ILE A 22 18.83 2.88 11.68
C ILE A 22 18.38 1.68 10.84
N SER A 23 19.13 0.59 10.91
CA SER A 23 18.95 -0.57 10.04
C SER A 23 17.81 -1.49 10.54
N GLY A 24 16.89 -1.83 9.64
CA GLY A 24 15.85 -2.85 9.83
C GLY A 24 14.48 -2.34 10.31
N MET A 25 13.51 -3.25 10.34
CA MET A 25 12.12 -2.93 10.72
C MET A 25 12.00 -2.58 12.21
N ARG A 26 10.98 -1.78 12.56
CA ARG A 26 10.68 -1.41 13.96
C ARG A 26 10.12 -2.55 14.80
N LEU A 27 9.56 -3.58 14.16
CA LEU A 27 9.12 -4.81 14.82
C LEU A 27 10.08 -5.96 14.48
N LYS A 28 10.93 -6.32 15.44
CA LYS A 28 12.01 -7.29 15.22
C LYS A 28 11.51 -8.72 15.03
N LYS A 29 10.36 -9.08 15.57
CA LYS A 29 9.70 -10.37 15.31
C LYS A 29 9.08 -10.45 13.93
N VAL A 30 8.69 -9.32 13.33
CA VAL A 30 8.29 -9.28 11.91
C VAL A 30 9.53 -9.49 11.03
N GLU A 31 10.60 -8.75 11.31
CA GLU A 31 11.86 -8.84 10.57
C GLU A 31 12.50 -10.22 10.69
N LYS A 32 12.75 -10.70 11.91
CA LYS A 32 13.54 -11.93 12.15
C LYS A 32 12.71 -13.21 12.19
N GLY A 33 11.39 -13.08 12.33
CA GLY A 33 10.46 -14.20 12.55
C GLY A 33 10.09 -14.37 14.03
N ASP A 34 8.80 -14.57 14.30
CA ASP A 34 8.28 -14.82 15.65
C ASP A 34 8.49 -16.28 16.04
N GLY A 35 9.64 -16.56 16.65
CA GLY A 35 10.04 -17.91 17.07
C GLY A 35 10.88 -18.66 16.03
N PHE A 36 11.45 -19.78 16.48
CA PHE A 36 12.47 -20.54 15.76
C PHE A 36 12.04 -20.98 14.35
N PHE A 37 10.87 -21.60 14.23
CA PHE A 37 10.38 -22.12 12.94
C PHE A 37 10.14 -21.01 11.91
N ARG A 38 9.62 -19.86 12.33
CA ARG A 38 9.38 -18.72 11.42
C ARG A 38 10.69 -18.09 10.96
N ALA A 39 11.66 -17.95 11.86
CA ALA A 39 12.99 -17.46 11.51
C ALA A 39 13.67 -18.38 10.49
N LEU A 40 13.59 -19.70 10.68
CA LEU A 40 14.14 -20.68 9.75
C LEU A 40 13.45 -20.60 8.37
N LEU A 41 12.11 -20.47 8.35
CA LEU A 41 11.33 -20.34 7.11
C LEU A 41 11.74 -19.09 6.31
N ILE A 42 11.86 -17.94 6.97
CA ILE A 42 12.29 -16.69 6.32
C ILE A 42 13.70 -16.85 5.74
N ARG A 43 14.62 -17.45 6.50
CA ARG A 43 15.99 -17.68 6.04
C ARG A 43 16.00 -18.60 4.81
N PHE A 44 15.26 -19.69 4.86
CA PHE A 44 15.11 -20.63 3.76
C PHE A 44 14.59 -19.95 2.49
N ILE A 45 13.48 -19.20 2.58
CA ILE A 45 12.92 -18.48 1.43
C ILE A 45 13.92 -17.45 0.88
N SER A 46 14.61 -16.71 1.75
CA SER A 46 15.59 -15.72 1.30
C SER A 46 16.76 -16.38 0.56
N THR A 47 17.26 -17.51 1.07
CA THR A 47 18.33 -18.29 0.42
C THR A 47 17.88 -18.86 -0.92
N VAL A 48 16.71 -19.53 -0.99
CA VAL A 48 16.21 -20.14 -2.23
C VAL A 48 15.88 -19.09 -3.28
N SER A 49 15.35 -17.94 -2.86
CA SER A 49 14.97 -16.87 -3.77
C SER A 49 16.15 -16.00 -4.22
N GLY A 50 17.33 -16.14 -3.58
CA GLY A 50 18.53 -15.35 -3.88
C GLY A 50 18.42 -13.86 -3.52
N MET A 51 17.40 -13.48 -2.73
CA MET A 51 17.16 -12.10 -2.31
C MET A 51 16.60 -12.07 -0.89
N ARG A 52 16.75 -10.94 -0.20
CA ARG A 52 16.09 -10.75 1.10
C ARG A 52 14.58 -10.80 0.90
N LEU A 53 13.86 -11.60 1.70
CA LEU A 53 12.39 -11.62 1.66
C LEU A 53 11.85 -10.19 1.90
N PRO A 54 11.07 -9.62 0.96
CA PRO A 54 10.59 -8.24 1.09
C PRO A 54 9.71 -8.03 2.33
N ASP A 55 9.79 -6.86 2.95
CA ASP A 55 9.08 -6.59 4.20
C ASP A 55 7.55 -6.61 4.03
N ALA A 56 7.05 -6.28 2.84
CA ALA A 56 5.66 -6.48 2.47
C ALA A 56 5.21 -7.95 2.63
N ALA A 57 6.07 -8.91 2.24
CA ALA A 57 5.80 -10.33 2.43
C ALA A 57 5.91 -10.74 3.91
N ARG A 58 6.85 -10.15 4.66
CA ARG A 58 7.00 -10.44 6.10
C ARG A 58 5.77 -10.05 6.90
N ILE A 59 5.18 -8.86 6.67
CA ILE A 59 4.00 -8.42 7.44
C ILE A 59 2.77 -9.31 7.19
N VAL A 60 2.56 -9.77 5.95
CA VAL A 60 1.42 -10.66 5.64
C VAL A 60 1.64 -12.09 6.16
N MET A 61 2.90 -12.52 6.32
CA MET A 61 3.21 -13.79 6.95
C MET A 61 3.13 -13.73 8.49
N TYR A 62 3.48 -12.59 9.08
CA TYR A 62 3.59 -12.41 10.53
C TYR A 62 2.29 -12.72 11.26
N HIS A 63 1.19 -12.11 10.83
CA HIS A 63 -0.15 -12.36 11.37
C HIS A 63 -1.13 -12.71 10.25
N ARG A 64 -0.88 -13.87 9.64
CA ARG A 64 -1.54 -14.34 8.42
C ARG A 64 -3.05 -14.30 8.49
N ASP A 65 -3.67 -14.85 9.53
CA ASP A 65 -5.12 -14.96 9.57
C ASP A 65 -5.79 -13.64 9.99
N PHE A 66 -5.07 -12.75 10.69
CA PHE A 66 -5.56 -11.43 11.10
C PHE A 66 -5.51 -10.41 9.96
N TYR A 67 -4.38 -10.30 9.28
CA TYR A 67 -4.17 -9.29 8.24
C TYR A 67 -3.78 -9.92 6.90
N GLY A 68 -2.83 -10.86 6.91
CA GLY A 68 -2.18 -11.31 5.68
C GLY A 68 -3.12 -11.90 4.64
N LYS A 69 -3.95 -12.88 5.01
CA LYS A 69 -4.88 -13.58 4.11
C LYS A 69 -5.94 -12.62 3.52
N PRO A 70 -6.74 -11.87 4.31
CA PRO A 70 -7.73 -10.96 3.72
C PRO A 70 -7.06 -9.86 2.88
N MET A 71 -5.93 -9.29 3.34
CA MET A 71 -5.21 -8.25 2.60
C MET A 71 -4.70 -8.79 1.25
N THR A 72 -3.95 -9.88 1.25
CA THR A 72 -3.37 -10.43 0.01
C THR A 72 -4.43 -10.93 -0.97
N THR A 73 -5.58 -11.41 -0.47
CA THR A 73 -6.71 -11.80 -1.32
C THR A 73 -7.27 -10.59 -2.07
N TRP A 74 -7.52 -9.48 -1.36
CA TRP A 74 -8.01 -8.26 -2.00
C TRP A 74 -6.97 -7.64 -2.93
N THR A 75 -5.70 -7.55 -2.51
CA THR A 75 -4.62 -7.04 -3.37
C THR A 75 -4.46 -7.84 -4.64
N GLN A 76 -4.50 -9.17 -4.58
CA GLN A 76 -4.44 -10.02 -5.77
C GLN A 76 -5.62 -9.75 -6.70
N ALA A 77 -6.82 -9.60 -6.15
CA ALA A 77 -8.01 -9.30 -6.94
C ALA A 77 -7.88 -7.96 -7.67
N ALA A 78 -7.52 -6.90 -6.95
CA ALA A 78 -7.37 -5.56 -7.52
C ALA A 78 -6.25 -5.49 -8.55
N MET A 79 -5.10 -6.12 -8.28
CA MET A 79 -3.90 -5.92 -9.09
C MET A 79 -3.73 -6.93 -10.23
N ARG A 80 -4.37 -8.10 -10.15
CA ARG A 80 -4.22 -9.19 -11.13
C ARG A 80 -5.54 -9.81 -11.59
N GLY A 81 -6.67 -9.40 -11.02
CA GLY A 81 -8.00 -9.75 -11.53
C GLY A 81 -8.34 -9.02 -12.84
N GLU A 82 -9.48 -9.40 -13.40
CA GLU A 82 -10.07 -8.77 -14.58
C GLU A 82 -10.40 -7.29 -14.29
N SER A 83 -10.00 -6.40 -15.19
CA SER A 83 -10.22 -4.96 -15.11
C SER A 83 -9.95 -4.34 -16.48
N SER A 84 -10.62 -3.24 -16.80
CA SER A 84 -10.31 -2.42 -17.97
C SER A 84 -8.97 -1.70 -17.84
N TRP A 85 -8.47 -1.51 -16.61
CA TRP A 85 -7.14 -1.00 -16.37
C TRP A 85 -6.09 -2.10 -16.56
N SER A 86 -5.09 -1.82 -17.39
CA SER A 86 -3.95 -2.70 -17.58
C SER A 86 -3.22 -2.93 -16.26
N VAL A 87 -2.45 -4.02 -16.18
CA VAL A 87 -1.58 -4.26 -15.01
C VAL A 87 -0.63 -3.09 -14.79
N GLY A 88 -0.10 -2.50 -15.87
CA GLY A 88 0.80 -1.36 -15.78
C GLY A 88 0.15 -0.10 -15.20
N GLU A 89 -1.08 0.24 -15.62
CA GLU A 89 -1.82 1.40 -15.08
C GLU A 89 -2.15 1.22 -13.60
N ARG A 90 -2.57 0.01 -13.20
CA ARG A 90 -2.84 -0.30 -11.79
C ARG A 90 -1.60 -0.14 -10.91
N GLU A 91 -0.44 -0.55 -11.41
CA GLU A 91 0.84 -0.39 -10.71
C GLU A 91 1.29 1.08 -10.69
N LEU A 92 0.96 1.87 -11.72
CA LEU A 92 1.14 3.32 -11.69
C LEU A 92 0.26 3.99 -10.63
N PHE A 93 -1.01 3.59 -10.51
CA PHE A 93 -1.91 4.09 -9.45
C PHE A 93 -1.36 3.79 -8.04
N ALA A 94 -0.83 2.58 -7.84
CA ALA A 94 -0.15 2.19 -6.61
C ALA A 94 1.06 3.10 -6.31
N ALA A 95 1.91 3.33 -7.31
CA ALA A 95 3.11 4.17 -7.18
C ALA A 95 2.76 5.65 -6.93
N MET A 96 1.74 6.19 -7.58
CA MET A 96 1.25 7.55 -7.35
C MET A 96 0.64 7.71 -5.95
N THR A 97 -0.15 6.73 -5.50
CA THR A 97 -0.66 6.68 -4.12
C THR A 97 0.49 6.68 -3.11
N ALA A 98 1.56 5.93 -3.38
CA ALA A 98 2.76 5.92 -2.55
C ALA A 98 3.51 7.25 -2.56
N LYS A 99 3.62 7.92 -3.71
CA LYS A 99 4.19 9.27 -3.84
C LYS A 99 3.44 10.27 -2.95
N TRP A 100 2.11 10.29 -3.04
CA TRP A 100 1.29 11.21 -2.25
C TRP A 100 1.30 10.91 -0.73
N ASN A 101 1.65 9.69 -0.31
CA ASN A 101 1.83 9.32 1.09
C ASN A 101 3.31 9.29 1.55
N SER A 102 4.25 9.78 0.72
CA SER A 102 5.67 9.83 1.02
C SER A 102 6.26 8.47 1.45
N CYS A 103 6.04 7.42 0.66
CA CYS A 103 6.54 6.08 0.95
C CYS A 103 7.57 5.61 -0.10
N PRO A 104 8.88 5.83 0.13
CA PRO A 104 9.94 5.47 -0.83
C PRO A 104 9.91 4.01 -1.27
N PHE A 105 9.74 3.08 -0.32
CA PHE A 105 9.68 1.65 -0.61
C PHE A 105 8.61 1.32 -1.67
N CYS A 106 7.40 1.86 -1.50
CA CYS A 106 6.30 1.59 -2.41
C CYS A 106 6.46 2.36 -3.74
N ILE A 107 7.03 3.57 -3.71
CA ILE A 107 7.33 4.34 -4.93
C ILE A 107 8.29 3.54 -5.82
N ASP A 108 9.38 3.03 -5.25
CA ASP A 108 10.40 2.28 -5.99
C ASP A 108 9.84 0.94 -6.48
N ALA A 109 9.17 0.17 -5.61
CA ALA A 109 8.60 -1.13 -5.95
C ALA A 109 7.57 -1.05 -7.08
N HIS A 110 6.56 -0.21 -6.93
CA HIS A 110 5.47 -0.11 -7.91
C HIS A 110 5.87 0.71 -9.13
N GLY A 111 6.75 1.71 -8.98
CA GLY A 111 7.32 2.44 -10.11
C GLY A 111 8.18 1.54 -11.02
N ALA A 112 8.96 0.63 -10.44
CA ALA A 112 9.72 -0.37 -11.20
C ALA A 112 8.80 -1.35 -11.94
N ILE A 113 7.74 -1.84 -11.29
CA ILE A 113 6.76 -2.72 -11.91
C ILE A 113 6.02 -1.99 -13.05
N ALA A 114 5.54 -0.78 -12.82
CA ALA A 114 4.87 0.04 -13.83
C ALA A 114 5.80 0.31 -15.02
N SER A 115 7.09 0.61 -14.78
CA SER A 115 8.09 0.86 -15.84
C SER A 115 8.42 -0.37 -16.69
N LEU A 116 8.17 -1.58 -16.19
CA LEU A 116 8.28 -2.81 -16.96
C LEU A 116 7.05 -3.07 -17.84
N ALA A 117 5.89 -2.53 -17.47
CA ALA A 117 4.60 -2.77 -18.13
C ALA A 117 4.12 -1.59 -19.00
N LEU A 118 4.64 -0.38 -18.79
CA LEU A 118 4.30 0.86 -19.48
C LEU A 118 5.57 1.54 -20.04
N ASN A 119 5.39 2.66 -20.75
CA ASN A 119 6.50 3.50 -21.15
C ASN A 119 7.24 4.07 -19.91
N LYS A 120 8.50 3.68 -19.72
CA LYS A 120 9.33 4.10 -18.58
C LYS A 120 9.45 5.63 -18.42
N THR A 121 9.50 6.39 -19.53
CA THR A 121 9.63 7.84 -19.50
C THR A 121 8.34 8.49 -19.03
N MET A 122 7.19 7.97 -19.47
CA MET A 122 5.88 8.39 -18.97
C MET A 122 5.72 8.10 -17.48
N VAL A 123 6.12 6.91 -17.00
CA VAL A 123 6.06 6.56 -15.58
C VAL A 123 6.96 7.48 -14.75
N ALA A 124 8.21 7.69 -15.18
CA ALA A 124 9.14 8.60 -14.49
C ALA A 124 8.62 10.05 -14.46
N ALA A 125 8.09 10.56 -15.58
CA ALA A 125 7.48 11.89 -15.64
C ALA A 125 6.26 12.00 -14.71
N SER A 126 5.41 10.98 -14.67
CA SER A 126 4.24 10.95 -13.77
C SER A 126 4.64 11.00 -12.30
N LEU A 127 5.66 10.21 -11.94
CA LEU A 127 6.22 10.18 -10.60
C LEU A 127 7.00 11.44 -10.24
N ALA A 128 7.48 12.23 -11.21
CA ALA A 128 8.02 13.56 -10.96
C ALA A 128 6.87 14.55 -10.70
N ASP A 129 6.04 14.76 -11.72
CA ASP A 129 4.84 15.58 -11.70
C ASP A 129 3.89 15.15 -12.83
N PHE A 130 2.81 14.43 -12.49
CA PHE A 130 1.85 13.93 -13.48
C PHE A 130 1.13 15.05 -14.24
N ARG A 131 1.09 16.28 -13.70
CA ARG A 131 0.51 17.43 -14.41
C ARG A 131 1.35 17.87 -15.61
N GLN A 132 2.65 17.58 -15.59
CA GLN A 132 3.60 17.87 -16.67
C GLN A 132 3.91 16.63 -17.53
N ALA A 133 3.44 15.46 -17.12
CA ALA A 133 3.65 14.23 -17.87
C ALA A 133 2.73 14.18 -19.10
N ASN A 134 3.27 13.72 -20.24
CA ASN A 134 2.47 13.43 -21.42
C ASN A 134 1.64 12.15 -21.21
N LEU A 135 0.46 12.30 -20.63
CA LEU A 135 -0.45 11.20 -20.29
C LEU A 135 -1.65 11.15 -21.23
N PRO A 136 -2.16 9.94 -21.55
CA PRO A 136 -3.48 9.80 -22.14
C PRO A 136 -4.54 10.53 -21.28
N SER A 137 -5.50 11.21 -21.91
CA SER A 137 -6.52 12.02 -21.23
C SER A 137 -7.25 11.25 -20.12
N LYS A 138 -7.60 9.99 -20.39
CA LYS A 138 -8.22 9.08 -19.42
C LYS A 138 -7.34 8.85 -18.18
N LEU A 139 -6.03 8.67 -18.38
CA LEU A 139 -5.08 8.43 -17.31
C LEU A 139 -4.81 9.70 -16.48
N TYR A 140 -4.77 10.86 -17.13
CA TYR A 140 -4.70 12.14 -16.44
C TYR A 140 -5.92 12.38 -15.54
N ALA A 141 -7.13 12.25 -16.10
CA ALA A 141 -8.38 12.51 -15.40
C ALA A 141 -8.57 11.61 -14.16
N ILE A 142 -8.24 10.32 -14.25
CA ILE A 142 -8.33 9.44 -13.09
C ILE A 142 -7.31 9.82 -12.02
N LEU A 143 -6.07 10.18 -12.37
CA LEU A 143 -5.04 10.55 -11.40
C LEU A 143 -5.40 11.80 -10.59
N GLU A 144 -6.14 12.76 -11.16
CA GLU A 144 -6.64 13.92 -10.41
C GLU A 144 -7.59 13.49 -9.29
N VAL A 145 -8.55 12.60 -9.58
CA VAL A 145 -9.47 12.07 -8.58
C VAL A 145 -8.74 11.24 -7.52
N LEU A 146 -7.81 10.38 -7.95
CA LEU A 146 -7.04 9.55 -7.01
C LEU A 146 -6.13 10.38 -6.11
N GLU A 147 -5.60 11.52 -6.58
CA GLU A 147 -4.82 12.43 -5.75
C GLU A 147 -5.66 12.99 -4.59
N ILE A 148 -6.84 13.51 -4.91
CA ILE A 148 -7.77 14.08 -3.91
C ILE A 148 -8.18 12.97 -2.94
N LEU A 149 -8.64 11.83 -3.46
CA LEU A 149 -9.03 10.68 -2.63
C LEU A 149 -7.90 10.20 -1.71
N THR A 150 -6.65 10.33 -2.15
CA THR A 150 -5.48 9.95 -1.36
C THR A 150 -5.14 10.97 -0.28
N LYS A 151 -5.09 12.27 -0.63
CA LYS A 151 -4.57 13.33 0.25
C LYS A 151 -5.67 13.95 1.11
N THR A 152 -6.79 14.29 0.49
CA THR A 152 -7.90 15.05 1.08
C THR A 152 -9.24 14.41 0.68
N PRO A 153 -9.51 13.15 1.12
CA PRO A 153 -10.71 12.41 0.69
C PRO A 153 -12.03 13.15 0.96
N ASP A 154 -12.08 14.01 1.97
CA ASP A 154 -13.28 14.80 2.33
C ASP A 154 -13.51 16.01 1.41
N GLU A 155 -12.51 16.41 0.61
CA GLU A 155 -12.63 17.46 -0.39
C GLU A 155 -13.11 16.92 -1.75
N LEU A 156 -13.16 15.59 -1.94
CA LEU A 156 -13.68 15.00 -3.17
C LEU A 156 -15.19 15.23 -3.25
N THR A 157 -15.65 15.86 -4.33
CA THR A 157 -17.06 16.22 -4.50
C THR A 157 -17.80 15.30 -5.46
N LYS A 158 -19.14 15.36 -5.41
CA LYS A 158 -20.02 14.62 -6.33
C LYS A 158 -19.80 15.07 -7.78
N GLU A 159 -19.60 16.37 -7.99
CA GLU A 159 -19.42 16.98 -9.31
C GLU A 159 -18.13 16.51 -9.98
N GLN A 160 -17.04 16.37 -9.20
CA GLN A 160 -15.78 15.82 -9.70
C GLN A 160 -15.94 14.36 -10.13
N VAL A 161 -16.63 13.55 -9.33
CA VAL A 161 -16.95 12.15 -9.69
C VAL A 161 -17.81 12.10 -10.94
N ALA A 162 -18.88 12.90 -11.03
CA ALA A 162 -19.75 12.97 -12.20
C ALA A 162 -18.99 13.39 -13.47
N THR A 163 -18.09 14.37 -13.36
CA THR A 163 -17.25 14.84 -14.47
C THR A 163 -16.38 13.72 -15.02
N VAL A 164 -15.76 12.93 -14.15
CA VAL A 164 -14.94 11.78 -14.55
C VAL A 164 -15.76 10.71 -15.27
N LEU A 165 -16.99 10.45 -14.80
CA LEU A 165 -17.89 9.51 -15.47
C LEU A 165 -18.33 10.00 -16.86
N GLN A 166 -18.70 11.28 -16.98
CA GLN A 166 -19.09 11.91 -18.24
C GLN A 166 -17.96 11.91 -19.27
N ASN A 167 -16.70 11.95 -18.81
CA ASN A 167 -15.51 11.91 -19.65
C ASN A 167 -15.05 10.48 -20.01
N GLY A 168 -15.90 9.48 -19.83
CA GLY A 168 -15.68 8.12 -20.35
C GLY A 168 -14.90 7.17 -19.45
N ILE A 169 -14.70 7.52 -18.17
CA ILE A 169 -14.30 6.56 -17.14
C ILE A 169 -15.57 5.93 -16.59
N SER A 170 -15.76 4.62 -16.77
CA SER A 170 -16.95 3.95 -16.25
C SER A 170 -16.95 3.90 -14.71
N ALA A 171 -18.14 3.75 -14.11
CA ALA A 171 -18.28 3.54 -12.66
C ALA A 171 -17.41 2.37 -12.16
N ARG A 172 -17.31 1.30 -12.96
CA ARG A 172 -16.46 0.14 -12.65
C ARG A 172 -14.98 0.48 -12.66
N GLU A 173 -14.51 1.23 -13.66
CA GLU A 173 -13.12 1.67 -13.74
C GLU A 173 -12.75 2.59 -12.58
N LEU A 174 -13.66 3.49 -12.18
CA LEU A 174 -13.46 4.31 -11.00
C LEU A 174 -13.40 3.45 -9.74
N GLU A 175 -14.32 2.50 -9.55
CA GLU A 175 -14.31 1.59 -8.41
C GLU A 175 -13.02 0.75 -8.31
N ASP A 176 -12.53 0.19 -9.43
CA ASP A 176 -11.25 -0.53 -9.50
C ASP A 176 -10.07 0.36 -9.06
N ALA A 177 -10.03 1.61 -9.54
CA ALA A 177 -8.98 2.57 -9.20
C ALA A 177 -9.05 3.01 -7.73
N MET A 178 -10.25 3.22 -7.18
CA MET A 178 -10.46 3.52 -5.76
C MET A 178 -10.03 2.36 -4.85
N ALA A 179 -10.25 1.11 -5.29
CA ALA A 179 -9.79 -0.07 -4.54
C ALA A 179 -8.25 -0.11 -4.43
N ILE A 180 -7.55 0.31 -5.48
CA ILE A 180 -6.08 0.42 -5.47
C ILE A 180 -5.64 1.53 -4.52
N VAL A 181 -6.27 2.71 -4.55
CA VAL A 181 -5.98 3.79 -3.58
C VAL A 181 -6.20 3.31 -2.14
N ALA A 182 -7.26 2.54 -1.87
CA ALA A 182 -7.51 1.99 -0.55
C ALA A 182 -6.39 1.02 -0.13
N LEU A 183 -6.10 0.00 -0.94
CA LEU A 183 -5.09 -1.03 -0.66
C LEU A 183 -3.69 -0.44 -0.48
N PHE A 184 -3.29 0.50 -1.32
CA PHE A 184 -1.97 1.14 -1.21
C PHE A 184 -1.96 2.21 -0.13
N GLY A 185 -3.09 2.85 0.18
CA GLY A 185 -3.25 3.67 1.37
C GLY A 185 -3.00 2.89 2.67
N ILE A 186 -3.37 1.61 2.72
CA ILE A 186 -3.04 0.70 3.84
C ILE A 186 -1.56 0.34 3.80
N THR A 187 -1.07 -0.11 2.64
CA THR A 187 0.28 -0.68 2.48
C THR A 187 1.37 0.35 2.77
N VAL A 188 1.21 1.59 2.29
CA VAL A 188 2.18 2.68 2.52
C VAL A 188 2.25 3.07 3.99
N ARG A 189 1.10 3.05 4.70
CA ARG A 189 1.06 3.31 6.14
C ARG A 189 1.77 2.21 6.91
N CYS A 190 1.52 0.94 6.58
CA CYS A 190 2.29 -0.18 7.15
C CYS A 190 3.80 -0.04 6.86
N ALA A 191 4.18 0.27 5.61
CA ALA A 191 5.58 0.38 5.22
C ALA A 191 6.30 1.49 5.99
N ASN A 192 5.70 2.68 6.06
CA ASN A 192 6.24 3.81 6.79
C ASN A 192 6.28 3.55 8.30
N THR A 193 5.20 3.00 8.88
CA THR A 193 5.08 2.74 10.31
C THR A 193 6.03 1.65 10.79
N PHE A 194 6.24 0.59 10.00
CA PHE A 194 7.14 -0.51 10.38
C PHE A 194 8.59 -0.31 9.91
N ASN A 195 8.89 0.78 9.20
CA ASN A 195 10.19 1.08 8.62
C ASN A 195 10.67 -0.02 7.67
N PHE A 196 9.94 -0.21 6.57
CA PHE A 196 10.33 -1.18 5.55
C PHE A 196 11.70 -0.84 4.99
N GLU A 197 12.55 -1.86 4.88
CA GLU A 197 13.88 -1.75 4.34
C GLU A 197 13.82 -1.61 2.82
N MET A 198 14.53 -0.61 2.30
CA MET A 198 14.67 -0.39 0.87
C MET A 198 15.42 -1.55 0.22
N LEU A 199 14.91 -2.03 -0.90
CA LEU A 199 15.60 -2.99 -1.75
C LEU A 199 16.74 -2.28 -2.50
N ASP A 200 17.85 -2.97 -2.75
CA ASP A 200 18.83 -2.44 -3.70
C ASP A 200 18.30 -2.52 -5.15
N ASN A 201 18.98 -1.85 -6.09
CA ASN A 201 18.54 -1.77 -7.49
C ASN A 201 18.42 -3.14 -8.18
N ALA A 202 19.30 -4.09 -7.85
CA ALA A 202 19.30 -5.41 -8.48
C ALA A 202 18.16 -6.27 -7.92
N GLU A 203 17.97 -6.27 -6.60
CA GLU A 203 16.86 -6.91 -5.90
C GLU A 203 15.52 -6.34 -6.35
N LEU A 204 15.40 -5.01 -6.48
CA LEU A 204 14.20 -4.31 -6.92
C LEU A 204 13.76 -4.77 -8.31
N PHE A 205 14.68 -4.82 -9.26
CA PHE A 205 14.37 -5.25 -10.63
C PHE A 205 13.96 -6.72 -10.70
N GLN A 206 14.62 -7.59 -9.93
CA GLN A 206 14.24 -9.01 -9.84
C GLN A 206 12.87 -9.18 -9.18
N ALA A 207 12.60 -8.46 -8.09
CA ALA A 207 11.32 -8.45 -7.39
C ALA A 207 10.19 -7.99 -8.32
N ALA A 208 10.41 -6.92 -9.09
CA ALA A 208 9.43 -6.38 -10.02
C ALA A 208 9.04 -7.41 -11.11
N LYS A 209 10.02 -8.10 -11.70
CA LYS A 209 9.76 -9.18 -12.68
C LYS A 209 8.98 -10.34 -12.06
N ARG A 210 9.31 -10.74 -10.83
CA ARG A 210 8.59 -11.79 -10.10
C ARG A 210 7.16 -11.36 -9.78
N MET A 211 6.94 -10.13 -9.33
CA MET A 211 5.60 -9.61 -9.03
C MET A 211 4.70 -9.48 -10.26
N LEU A 212 5.27 -9.17 -11.44
CA LEU A 212 4.51 -9.17 -12.69
C LEU A 212 4.03 -10.57 -13.07
N THR A 213 4.84 -11.60 -12.81
CA THR A 213 4.54 -12.98 -13.20
C THR A 213 3.70 -13.73 -12.17
N GLN A 214 4.01 -13.57 -10.89
CA GLN A 214 3.43 -14.35 -9.78
C GLN A 214 2.30 -13.62 -9.04
N GLY A 215 2.17 -12.31 -9.19
CA GLY A 215 1.19 -11.51 -8.46
C GLY A 215 1.50 -11.38 -6.96
N TYR A 216 0.45 -11.18 -6.18
CA TYR A 216 0.48 -10.83 -4.75
C TYR A 216 0.13 -12.00 -3.82
N VAL A 217 -0.16 -13.17 -4.38
CA VAL A 217 -0.33 -14.42 -3.63
C VAL A 217 0.57 -15.48 -4.27
N PHE A 218 1.48 -16.05 -3.48
CA PHE A 218 2.38 -17.11 -3.94
C PHE A 218 1.61 -18.25 -4.63
N GLY A 219 2.01 -18.56 -5.87
CA GLY A 219 1.48 -19.70 -6.63
C GLY A 219 0.07 -19.52 -7.19
N LYS A 220 -0.55 -18.34 -7.08
CA LYS A 220 -1.85 -18.06 -7.72
C LYS A 220 -1.65 -17.17 -8.96
N GLY A 221 -2.02 -17.70 -10.13
CA GLY A 221 -2.05 -16.95 -11.39
C GLY A 221 -3.18 -15.91 -11.45
N LYS A 222 -3.59 -15.54 -12.67
CA LYS A 222 -4.73 -14.64 -12.91
C LYS A 222 -5.99 -15.17 -12.22
N MET A 223 -6.69 -14.32 -11.47
CA MET A 223 -8.01 -14.66 -10.94
C MET A 223 -9.05 -14.56 -12.06
N LYS A 224 -9.99 -15.51 -12.10
CA LYS A 224 -11.09 -15.50 -13.06
C LYS A 224 -12.23 -14.62 -12.53
N GLY A 225 -12.78 -13.78 -13.39
CA GLY A 225 -13.92 -12.92 -13.11
C GLY A 225 -13.54 -11.55 -12.55
N LEU A 226 -14.50 -10.63 -12.65
CA LEU A 226 -14.42 -9.29 -12.08
C LEU A 226 -14.35 -9.37 -10.54
N PRO A 227 -13.39 -8.67 -9.91
CA PRO A 227 -13.30 -8.60 -8.46
C PRO A 227 -14.54 -7.96 -7.82
N ASP A 228 -15.09 -8.59 -6.77
CA ASP A 228 -16.02 -7.92 -5.86
C ASP A 228 -15.22 -7.18 -4.77
N HIS A 229 -14.82 -5.94 -5.09
CA HIS A 229 -14.04 -5.11 -4.18
C HIS A 229 -14.80 -4.77 -2.90
N ARG A 230 -16.12 -4.63 -2.95
CA ARG A 230 -16.95 -4.28 -1.80
C ARG A 230 -16.94 -5.41 -0.78
N THR A 231 -17.16 -6.66 -1.22
CA THR A 231 -17.08 -7.83 -0.34
C THR A 231 -15.68 -8.02 0.22
N LEU A 232 -14.63 -7.91 -0.61
CA LEU A 232 -13.24 -8.09 -0.17
C LEU A 232 -12.79 -7.02 0.84
N ALA A 233 -13.19 -5.76 0.63
CA ALA A 233 -12.95 -4.67 1.57
C ALA A 233 -13.64 -4.92 2.92
N GLU A 234 -14.87 -5.41 2.89
CA GLU A 234 -15.64 -5.72 4.09
C GLU A 234 -15.09 -6.93 4.85
N GLU A 235 -14.61 -7.96 4.16
CA GLU A 235 -13.91 -9.10 4.77
C GLU A 235 -12.64 -8.67 5.50
N LEU A 236 -11.84 -7.79 4.87
CA LEU A 236 -10.66 -7.21 5.51
C LEU A 236 -11.04 -6.39 6.74
N ARG A 237 -12.05 -5.53 6.62
CA ARG A 237 -12.55 -4.69 7.71
C ARG A 237 -12.99 -5.53 8.91
N LYS A 238 -13.91 -6.47 8.69
CA LYS A 238 -14.43 -7.38 9.72
C LYS A 238 -13.29 -8.13 10.38
N ARG A 239 -12.39 -8.72 9.60
CA ARG A 239 -11.32 -9.53 10.18
C ARG A 239 -10.38 -8.71 11.04
N VAL A 240 -9.92 -7.55 10.57
CA VAL A 240 -8.92 -6.74 11.28
C VAL A 240 -9.53 -5.96 12.44
N LEU A 241 -10.74 -5.42 12.28
CA LEU A 241 -11.34 -4.56 13.30
C LEU A 241 -12.16 -5.34 14.32
N GLU A 242 -12.91 -6.37 13.91
CA GLU A 242 -13.86 -7.09 14.78
C GLU A 242 -13.38 -8.50 15.14
N GLY A 243 -12.59 -9.13 14.26
CA GLY A 243 -12.18 -10.52 14.42
C GLY A 243 -11.23 -10.78 15.61
N PRO A 244 -10.95 -12.06 15.90
CA PRO A 244 -10.10 -12.44 17.03
C PRO A 244 -8.66 -11.91 16.89
N GLY A 245 -8.09 -11.44 17.99
CA GLY A 245 -6.71 -10.93 18.08
C GLY A 245 -6.23 -10.94 19.53
N LEU A 246 -4.98 -10.55 19.76
CA LEU A 246 -4.42 -10.34 21.11
C LEU A 246 -4.94 -9.06 21.77
N THR A 247 -5.32 -8.09 20.96
CA THR A 247 -5.85 -6.79 21.38
C THR A 247 -7.35 -6.86 21.65
N ASN A 248 -7.81 -6.14 22.68
CA ASN A 248 -9.23 -5.94 22.92
C ASN A 248 -9.88 -5.27 21.68
N THR A 249 -11.01 -5.81 21.24
CA THR A 249 -11.70 -5.39 20.02
C THR A 249 -12.15 -3.93 20.06
N GLU A 250 -12.75 -3.48 21.16
CA GLU A 250 -13.23 -2.10 21.31
C GLU A 250 -12.06 -1.11 21.28
N PHE A 251 -11.00 -1.42 22.01
CA PHE A 251 -9.80 -0.59 22.02
C PHE A 251 -9.13 -0.53 20.64
N ARG A 252 -9.03 -1.66 19.94
CA ARG A 252 -8.48 -1.72 18.58
C ARG A 252 -9.33 -0.89 17.60
N GLN A 253 -10.65 -0.93 17.72
CA GLN A 253 -11.56 -0.11 16.91
C GLN A 253 -11.42 1.39 17.24
N ALA A 254 -11.29 1.76 18.51
CA ALA A 254 -11.04 3.13 18.92
C ALA A 254 -9.70 3.64 18.35
N PHE A 255 -8.64 2.83 18.46
CA PHE A 255 -7.33 3.12 17.87
C PHE A 255 -7.41 3.31 16.35
N ALA A 256 -8.17 2.45 15.67
CA ALA A 256 -8.37 2.53 14.24
C ALA A 256 -9.12 3.80 13.81
N LYS A 257 -10.21 4.13 14.51
CA LYS A 257 -11.01 5.35 14.26
C LYS A 257 -10.19 6.62 14.49
N ARG A 258 -9.30 6.62 15.48
CA ARG A 258 -8.43 7.77 15.74
C ARG A 258 -7.51 8.12 14.56
N ALA A 259 -7.13 7.13 13.75
CA ALA A 259 -6.35 7.34 12.53
C ALA A 259 -7.11 8.12 11.43
N THR A 260 -8.42 8.30 11.56
CA THR A 260 -9.25 9.08 10.64
C THR A 260 -10.02 10.14 11.42
N ASP A 261 -9.30 10.84 12.31
CA ASP A 261 -9.80 11.95 13.13
C ASP A 261 -11.00 11.61 14.05
N GLY A 262 -11.16 10.33 14.38
CA GLY A 262 -12.12 9.89 15.39
C GLY A 262 -11.76 10.37 16.81
N PRO A 263 -12.60 10.01 17.81
CA PRO A 263 -12.44 10.45 19.20
C PRO A 263 -11.05 10.16 19.76
N ALA A 264 -10.56 11.08 20.60
CA ALA A 264 -9.25 10.96 21.24
C ALA A 264 -9.20 9.75 22.18
N LEU A 265 -8.04 9.08 22.22
CA LEU A 265 -7.77 8.01 23.17
C LEU A 265 -7.28 8.60 24.50
N SER A 266 -7.59 7.94 25.60
CA SER A 266 -7.19 8.38 26.95
C SER A 266 -5.67 8.36 27.16
N ASP A 267 -4.96 7.46 26.50
CA ASP A 267 -3.51 7.36 26.58
C ASP A 267 -2.86 8.17 25.45
N PRO A 268 -2.01 9.16 25.76
CA PRO A 268 -1.47 10.09 24.78
C PRO A 268 -0.48 9.44 23.80
N ASP A 269 0.22 8.37 24.19
CA ASP A 269 1.14 7.69 23.28
C ASP A 269 0.35 6.91 22.22
N TYR A 270 -0.74 6.26 22.63
CA TYR A 270 -1.65 5.60 21.69
C TYR A 270 -2.37 6.61 20.80
N ASP A 271 -2.90 7.71 21.38
CA ASP A 271 -3.62 8.75 20.63
C ASP A 271 -2.75 9.34 19.51
N LYS A 272 -1.54 9.79 19.89
CA LYS A 272 -0.60 10.42 18.98
C LYS A 272 -0.17 9.46 17.88
N LEU A 273 0.15 8.20 18.21
CA LEU A 273 0.57 7.23 17.20
C LEU A 273 -0.58 6.91 16.23
N ALA A 274 -1.79 6.65 16.72
CA ALA A 274 -2.94 6.35 15.87
C ALA A 274 -3.21 7.46 14.86
N LEU A 275 -3.29 8.71 15.33
CA LEU A 275 -3.50 9.88 14.47
C LEU A 275 -2.38 10.00 13.43
N GLN A 276 -1.14 9.85 13.86
CA GLN A 276 0.02 10.00 13.00
C GLN A 276 0.12 8.92 11.92
N ILE A 277 -0.27 7.67 12.20
CA ILE A 277 -0.38 6.61 11.18
C ILE A 277 -1.36 7.03 10.08
N GLY A 278 -2.48 7.63 10.47
CA GLY A 278 -3.51 8.12 9.56
C GLY A 278 -3.05 9.26 8.67
N GLN A 279 -2.49 10.30 9.28
CA GLN A 279 -2.22 11.59 8.62
C GLN A 279 -0.83 11.68 7.99
N CYS A 280 0.20 11.16 8.65
CA CYS A 280 1.60 11.34 8.24
C CYS A 280 2.50 10.18 8.71
N SER A 281 2.15 8.95 8.30
CA SER A 281 2.86 7.73 8.69
C SER A 281 4.38 7.77 8.48
N TYR A 282 4.87 8.51 7.48
CA TYR A 282 6.29 8.71 7.18
C TYR A 282 7.06 9.46 8.29
N LYS A 283 6.36 10.07 9.25
CA LYS A 283 6.95 10.73 10.42
C LYS A 283 7.00 9.83 11.66
N VAL A 284 6.37 8.64 11.63
CA VAL A 284 6.34 7.73 12.79
C VAL A 284 7.77 7.40 13.20
N THR A 285 8.06 7.49 14.51
CA THR A 285 9.40 7.27 15.05
C THR A 285 9.54 5.93 15.76
N ASP A 286 10.79 5.48 15.91
CA ASP A 286 11.13 4.27 16.64
C ASP A 286 10.66 4.34 18.11
N GLU A 287 10.82 5.51 18.74
CA GLU A 287 10.41 5.74 20.13
C GLU A 287 8.89 5.53 20.32
N GLN A 288 8.08 6.05 19.39
CA GLN A 288 6.62 5.87 19.45
C GLN A 288 6.23 4.40 19.35
N VAL A 289 6.85 3.66 18.42
CA VAL A 289 6.59 2.22 18.26
C VAL A 289 7.05 1.44 19.49
N VAL A 290 8.23 1.74 20.06
CA VAL A 290 8.73 1.10 21.29
C VAL A 290 7.78 1.32 22.47
N LYS A 291 7.28 2.54 22.66
CA LYS A 291 6.30 2.86 23.72
C LYS A 291 5.03 2.03 23.56
N VAL A 292 4.48 1.94 22.35
CA VAL A 292 3.28 1.16 22.07
C VAL A 292 3.52 -0.35 22.19
N VAL A 293 4.69 -0.86 21.81
CA VAL A 293 5.07 -2.27 22.04
C VAL A 293 5.11 -2.58 23.54
N ARG A 294 5.70 -1.71 24.36
CA ARG A 294 5.73 -1.88 25.83
C ARG A 294 4.32 -1.87 26.42
N LYS A 295 3.49 -0.88 26.07
CA LYS A 295 2.12 -0.73 26.60
C LYS A 295 1.19 -1.86 26.17
N SER A 296 1.31 -2.33 24.93
CA SER A 296 0.48 -3.43 24.42
C SER A 296 0.97 -4.82 24.85
N GLY A 297 2.11 -4.90 25.54
CA GLY A 297 2.68 -6.13 26.07
C GLY A 297 3.39 -7.02 25.05
N SER A 298 3.29 -6.76 23.74
CA SER A 298 4.03 -7.52 22.72
C SER A 298 4.09 -6.80 21.37
N GLU A 299 5.09 -7.14 20.54
CA GLU A 299 5.14 -6.66 19.15
C GLU A 299 3.93 -7.12 18.33
N LYS A 300 3.33 -8.27 18.66
CA LYS A 300 2.18 -8.79 17.94
C LYS A 300 0.90 -8.03 18.27
N ALA A 301 0.69 -7.66 19.52
CA ALA A 301 -0.40 -6.76 19.91
C ALA A 301 -0.21 -5.36 19.32
N ALA A 302 1.02 -4.83 19.33
CA ALA A 302 1.36 -3.56 18.70
C ALA A 302 1.09 -3.57 17.19
N PHE A 303 1.48 -4.66 16.50
CA PHE A 303 1.18 -4.89 15.08
C PHE A 303 -0.32 -4.83 14.81
N GLU A 304 -1.15 -5.50 15.61
CA GLU A 304 -2.61 -5.47 15.44
C GLU A 304 -3.18 -4.06 15.50
N LEU A 305 -2.74 -3.22 16.46
CA LEU A 305 -3.19 -1.83 16.57
C LEU A 305 -2.76 -0.98 15.37
N MET A 306 -1.46 -1.02 15.03
CA MET A 306 -0.92 -0.21 13.94
C MET A 306 -1.51 -0.61 12.58
N THR A 307 -1.69 -1.90 12.34
CA THR A 307 -2.36 -2.40 11.14
C THR A 307 -3.85 -2.06 11.12
N ALA A 308 -4.54 -2.08 12.25
CA ALA A 308 -5.94 -1.65 12.32
C ALA A 308 -6.10 -0.16 11.96
N ALA A 309 -5.20 0.71 12.44
CA ALA A 309 -5.14 2.12 12.04
C ALA A 309 -4.88 2.29 10.53
N ALA A 310 -3.92 1.55 9.97
CA ALA A 310 -3.63 1.59 8.53
C ALA A 310 -4.84 1.11 7.69
N VAL A 311 -5.46 0.00 8.09
CA VAL A 311 -6.64 -0.58 7.43
C VAL A 311 -7.81 0.39 7.45
N ASN A 312 -8.14 0.97 8.61
CA ASN A 312 -9.22 1.95 8.70
C ASN A 312 -8.94 3.20 7.84
N SER A 313 -7.70 3.68 7.79
CA SER A 313 -7.32 4.83 6.97
C SER A 313 -7.50 4.60 5.46
N GLY A 314 -7.21 3.39 4.97
CA GLY A 314 -7.46 3.03 3.56
C GLY A 314 -8.94 2.82 3.28
N LEU A 315 -9.66 2.15 4.19
CA LEU A 315 -11.10 1.91 4.06
C LEU A 315 -11.94 3.19 4.17
N TYR A 316 -11.47 4.21 4.90
CA TYR A 316 -12.12 5.52 4.94
C TYR A 316 -12.19 6.16 3.55
N ARG A 317 -11.07 6.12 2.80
CA ARG A 317 -11.00 6.62 1.42
C ARG A 317 -11.90 5.81 0.50
N TRP A 318 -11.88 4.48 0.64
CA TRP A 318 -12.79 3.59 -0.07
C TRP A 318 -14.27 3.96 0.15
N GLN A 319 -14.68 4.14 1.41
CA GLN A 319 -16.06 4.49 1.76
C GLN A 319 -16.47 5.86 1.22
N ARG A 320 -15.58 6.86 1.31
CA ARG A 320 -15.85 8.21 0.81
C ARG A 320 -16.05 8.23 -0.70
N GLY A 321 -15.18 7.54 -1.44
CA GLY A 321 -15.32 7.37 -2.89
C GLY A 321 -16.59 6.61 -3.30
N LEU A 322 -16.89 5.48 -2.64
CA LEU A 322 -18.12 4.72 -2.92
C LEU A 322 -19.40 5.49 -2.63
N SER A 323 -19.43 6.30 -1.57
CA SER A 323 -20.59 7.14 -1.24
C SER A 323 -20.87 8.11 -2.38
N LEU A 324 -19.85 8.81 -2.87
CA LEU A 324 -20.01 9.77 -3.98
C LEU A 324 -20.43 9.07 -5.27
N LEU A 325 -19.82 7.93 -5.59
CA LEU A 325 -20.22 7.15 -6.77
C LEU A 325 -21.70 6.77 -6.71
N LYS A 326 -22.16 6.27 -5.56
CA LYS A 326 -23.57 5.96 -5.32
C LYS A 326 -24.49 7.19 -5.40
N GLU A 327 -24.02 8.36 -4.99
CA GLU A 327 -24.77 9.62 -5.09
C GLU A 327 -24.90 10.11 -6.54
N VAL A 328 -23.95 9.78 -7.43
CA VAL A 328 -24.01 10.09 -8.87
C VAL A 328 -24.88 9.10 -9.64
N GLU A 329 -24.91 7.83 -9.23
CA GLU A 329 -25.74 6.78 -9.87
C GLU A 329 -27.25 6.88 -9.56
N LYS A 330 -27.63 7.68 -8.55
CA LYS A 330 -29.02 7.96 -8.18
C LYS A 330 -29.57 9.19 -8.90
#